data_AF-A0A6M0QB71-F1
#
_entry.id   AF-A0A6M0QB71-F1
#
_cell.length_a   1.000
_cell.length_b   1.000
_cell.length_c   1.000
_cell.angle_alpha   90.00
_cell.angle_beta   90.00
_cell.angle_gamma   90.00
#
_symmetry.space_group_name_H-M   'P 1'
#
loop_
_entity.id
_entity.type
_entity.pdbx_description
1 polymer ?
#
loop_
_entity_poly.entity_id
_entity_poly.type
_entity_poly.pdbx_seq_one_letter_code
_entity_poly.pdbx_strand_id
1 'polypeptide(L)'
;MIKKLKNRTTLDEKTIQIQLRKKKIIINNRYRLIYYLNNIVQGFLYMIGSILFLLEVNRVISISCFLVGSILMVTRSLIHIVRDIHLMKFDKKET
;
A
#
# COMPACT_ATOMS: atom_id res chain seq x y z
N MET A 1 -9.23 20.76 -44.64
CA MET A 1 -8.63 19.44 -44.30
C MET A 1 -8.06 19.36 -42.87
N ILE A 2 -7.69 20.49 -42.24
CA ILE A 2 -6.98 20.53 -40.94
C ILE A 2 -7.88 20.22 -39.72
N LYS A 3 -9.19 20.52 -39.79
CA LYS A 3 -10.15 20.27 -38.68
C LYS A 3 -10.29 18.79 -38.30
N LYS A 4 -9.98 17.86 -39.22
CA LYS A 4 -10.09 16.41 -38.99
C LYS A 4 -8.92 15.82 -38.19
N LEU A 5 -7.79 16.54 -38.11
CA LEU A 5 -6.59 16.12 -37.35
C LEU A 5 -6.70 16.48 -35.86
N LYS A 6 -7.31 17.63 -35.52
CA LYS A 6 -7.46 18.11 -34.13
C LYS A 6 -8.37 17.22 -33.27
N ASN A 7 -9.32 16.50 -33.88
CA ASN A 7 -10.21 15.58 -33.17
C ASN A 7 -9.58 14.20 -32.90
N ARG A 8 -8.47 13.84 -33.58
CA ARG A 8 -7.75 12.60 -33.29
C ARG A 8 -6.84 12.74 -32.07
N THR A 9 -6.22 13.90 -31.87
CA THR A 9 -5.35 14.16 -30.72
C THR A 9 -6.12 14.27 -29.40
N THR A 10 -7.32 14.85 -29.40
CA THR A 10 -8.15 14.95 -28.17
C THR A 10 -8.79 13.64 -27.74
N LEU A 11 -9.04 12.72 -28.68
CA LEU A 11 -9.54 11.38 -28.38
C LEU A 11 -8.44 10.50 -27.77
N ASP A 12 -7.20 10.63 -28.25
CA ASP A 12 -6.06 9.82 -27.83
C ASP A 12 -5.62 10.16 -26.39
N GLU A 13 -5.44 11.45 -26.07
CA GLU A 13 -5.11 11.96 -24.73
C GLU A 13 -6.10 11.47 -23.66
N LYS A 14 -7.40 11.61 -23.93
CA LYS A 14 -8.45 11.21 -22.99
C LYS A 14 -8.47 9.70 -22.80
N THR A 15 -8.20 8.91 -23.84
CA THR A 15 -8.18 7.44 -23.77
C THR A 15 -6.94 6.93 -23.03
N ILE A 16 -5.79 7.57 -23.25
CA ILE A 16 -4.53 7.31 -22.54
C ILE A 16 -4.70 7.63 -21.05
N GLN A 17 -5.27 8.79 -20.69
CA GLN A 17 -5.56 9.13 -19.29
C GLN A 17 -6.51 8.12 -18.62
N ILE A 18 -7.53 7.63 -19.33
CA ILE A 18 -8.45 6.61 -18.79
C ILE A 18 -7.70 5.28 -18.53
N GLN A 19 -6.79 4.89 -19.43
CA GLN A 19 -6.01 3.66 -19.25
C GLN A 19 -4.96 3.80 -18.13
N LEU A 20 -4.26 4.93 -18.03
CA LEU A 20 -3.35 5.23 -16.92
C LEU A 20 -4.09 5.23 -15.58
N ARG A 21 -5.28 5.85 -15.51
CA ARG A 21 -6.12 5.86 -14.31
C ARG A 21 -6.54 4.44 -13.91
N LYS A 22 -6.97 3.61 -14.87
CA LYS A 22 -7.29 2.18 -14.62
C LYS A 22 -6.06 1.39 -14.15
N LYS A 23 -4.88 1.63 -14.71
CA LYS A 23 -3.62 0.97 -14.30
C LYS A 23 -3.17 1.41 -12.90
N LYS A 24 -3.31 2.71 -12.57
CA LYS A 24 -3.07 3.29 -11.22
C LYS A 24 -4.00 2.63 -10.18
N ILE A 25 -5.27 2.35 -10.53
CA ILE A 25 -6.24 1.67 -9.66
C ILE A 25 -5.82 0.21 -9.39
N ILE A 26 -5.41 -0.54 -10.42
CA ILE A 26 -5.03 -1.97 -10.27
C ILE A 26 -3.77 -2.12 -9.41
N ILE A 27 -2.78 -1.25 -9.59
CA ILE A 27 -1.54 -1.27 -8.79
C ILE A 27 -1.86 -0.89 -7.34
N ASN A 28 -2.63 0.17 -7.12
CA ASN A 28 -2.99 0.64 -5.78
C ASN A 28 -3.76 -0.42 -4.98
N ASN A 29 -4.63 -1.21 -5.64
CA ASN A 29 -5.43 -2.23 -4.96
C ASN A 29 -4.60 -3.37 -4.37
N ARG A 30 -3.53 -3.80 -5.06
CA ARG A 30 -2.64 -4.88 -4.58
C ARG A 30 -1.84 -4.45 -3.35
N TYR A 31 -1.25 -3.25 -3.37
CA TYR A 31 -0.54 -2.70 -2.21
C TYR A 31 -1.48 -2.46 -1.01
N ARG A 32 -2.72 -2.05 -1.29
CA ARG A 32 -3.72 -1.83 -0.25
C ARG A 32 -4.13 -3.13 0.45
N LEU A 33 -4.27 -4.23 -0.28
CA LEU A 33 -4.56 -5.54 0.32
C LEU A 33 -3.41 -6.02 1.22
N ILE A 34 -2.17 -5.95 0.74
CA ILE A 34 -0.97 -6.33 1.54
C ILE A 34 -0.89 -5.49 2.83
N TYR A 35 -1.16 -4.19 2.73
CA TYR A 35 -1.19 -3.29 3.87
C TYR A 35 -2.25 -3.69 4.90
N TYR A 36 -3.49 -3.98 4.47
CA TYR A 36 -4.53 -4.40 5.41
C TYR A 36 -4.22 -5.74 6.07
N LEU A 37 -3.70 -6.71 5.30
CA LEU A 37 -3.27 -7.99 5.85
C LEU A 37 -2.16 -7.81 6.90
N ASN A 38 -1.15 -6.97 6.61
CA ASN A 38 -0.09 -6.64 7.56
C ASN A 38 -0.67 -6.10 8.89
N ASN A 39 -1.66 -5.20 8.82
CA ASN A 39 -2.29 -4.63 10.02
C ASN A 39 -3.02 -5.66 10.86
N ILE A 40 -3.73 -6.57 10.19
CA ILE A 40 -4.48 -7.63 10.85
C ILE A 40 -3.49 -8.56 11.57
N VAL A 41 -2.43 -8.98 10.87
CA VAL A 41 -1.37 -9.81 11.47
C VAL A 41 -0.71 -9.09 12.66
N GLN A 42 -0.38 -7.80 12.52
CA GLN A 42 0.18 -7.00 13.61
C GLN A 42 -0.76 -6.99 14.82
N GLY A 43 -2.05 -6.73 14.61
CA GLY A 43 -3.06 -6.75 15.67
C GLY A 43 -3.14 -8.10 16.37
N PHE A 44 -3.15 -9.20 15.61
CA PHE A 44 -3.16 -10.54 16.18
C PHE A 44 -1.90 -10.84 17.01
N LEU A 45 -0.71 -10.44 16.55
CA LEU A 45 0.52 -10.64 17.33
C LEU A 45 0.48 -9.89 18.67
N TYR A 46 0.03 -8.63 18.67
CA TYR A 46 -0.12 -7.88 19.91
C TYR A 46 -1.21 -8.47 20.81
N MET A 47 -2.32 -8.94 20.24
CA MET A 47 -3.39 -9.56 21.01
C MET A 47 -2.92 -10.86 21.68
N ILE A 48 -2.29 -11.75 20.91
CA ILE A 48 -1.75 -13.02 21.42
C ILE A 48 -0.65 -12.74 22.44
N GLY A 49 0.29 -11.85 22.13
CA GLY A 49 1.36 -11.45 23.05
C GLY A 49 0.81 -10.91 24.37
N SER A 50 -0.27 -10.10 24.31
CA SER A 50 -0.94 -9.56 25.50
C SER A 50 -1.60 -10.64 26.33
N ILE A 51 -2.31 -11.59 25.70
CA ILE A 51 -2.95 -12.70 26.41
C ILE A 51 -1.88 -13.58 27.08
N LEU A 52 -0.81 -13.94 26.36
CA LEU A 52 0.28 -14.74 26.92
C LEU A 52 1.02 -14.01 28.04
N PHE A 53 1.20 -12.68 27.93
CA PHE A 53 1.81 -11.86 28.97
C PHE A 53 0.93 -11.81 30.22
N LEU A 54 -0.38 -11.64 30.04
CA LEU A 54 -1.36 -11.57 31.13
C LEU A 54 -1.48 -12.89 31.90
N LEU A 55 -1.42 -14.02 31.19
CA LEU A 55 -1.50 -15.36 31.79
C LEU A 55 -0.15 -15.87 32.35
N GLU A 56 0.89 -15.04 32.32
CA GLU A 56 2.25 -15.36 32.80
C GLU A 56 2.87 -16.66 32.23
N VAL A 57 2.38 -17.15 31.08
CA VAL A 57 2.73 -18.48 30.52
C VAL A 57 4.22 -18.58 30.21
N ASN A 58 4.75 -17.63 29.44
CA ASN A 58 6.18 -17.55 29.13
C ASN A 58 6.54 -16.15 28.66
N ARG A 59 7.30 -15.43 29.49
CA ARG A 59 7.70 -14.04 29.23
C ARG A 59 8.48 -13.88 27.91
N VAL A 60 9.32 -14.84 27.55
CA VAL A 60 10.12 -14.79 26.31
C VAL A 60 9.22 -14.85 25.09
N ILE A 61 8.20 -15.72 25.11
CA ILE A 61 7.25 -15.87 23.99
C ILE A 61 6.39 -14.62 23.84
N SER A 62 5.85 -14.10 24.95
CA SER A 62 5.03 -12.89 24.93
C SER A 62 5.79 -11.67 24.38
N ILE A 63 7.02 -11.45 24.88
CA ILE A 63 7.86 -10.34 24.42
C ILE A 63 8.25 -10.53 22.95
N SER A 64 8.51 -11.76 22.52
CA SER A 64 8.81 -12.05 21.11
C SER A 64 7.62 -11.71 20.20
N CYS A 65 6.39 -12.02 20.59
CA CYS A 65 5.18 -11.61 19.86
C CYS A 65 5.09 -10.08 19.74
N PHE A 66 5.35 -9.34 20.82
CA PHE A 66 5.36 -7.89 20.78
C PHE A 66 6.49 -7.31 19.93
N LEU A 67 7.67 -7.92 19.99
CA LEU A 67 8.82 -7.50 19.20
C LEU A 67 8.55 -7.67 17.70
N VAL A 68 8.04 -8.83 17.29
CA VAL A 68 7.66 -9.08 15.89
C VAL A 68 6.53 -8.15 15.46
N GLY A 69 5.52 -7.93 16.32
CA GLY A 69 4.46 -6.94 16.06
C GLY A 69 5.01 -5.52 15.83
N SER A 70 6.02 -5.13 16.61
CA SER A 70 6.69 -3.82 16.50
C SER A 70 7.46 -3.69 15.18
N ILE A 71 8.18 -4.74 14.78
CA ILE A 71 8.88 -4.78 13.48
C ILE A 71 7.87 -4.67 12.32
N LEU A 72 6.72 -5.33 12.45
CA LEU A 72 5.66 -5.29 11.45
C LEU A 72 5.06 -3.88 11.31
N MET A 73 4.94 -3.16 12.42
CA MET A 73 4.53 -1.74 12.45
C MET A 73 5.48 -0.85 11.65
N VAL A 74 6.79 -1.04 11.81
CA VAL A 74 7.80 -0.28 11.06
C VAL A 74 7.73 -0.63 9.57
N THR A 75 7.61 -1.92 9.26
CA THR A 75 7.48 -2.41 7.88
C THR A 75 6.30 -1.78 7.16
N ARG A 76 5.15 -1.68 7.82
CA ARG A 76 3.95 -1.01 7.29
C ARG A 76 4.23 0.45 6.92
N SER A 77 4.89 1.20 7.80
CA SER A 77 5.24 2.60 7.55
C SER A 77 6.18 2.75 6.35
N LEU A 78 7.14 1.84 6.19
CA LEU A 78 8.03 1.82 5.02
C LEU A 78 7.28 1.58 3.71
N ILE A 79 6.34 0.61 3.69
CA ILE A 79 5.51 0.34 2.50
C ILE A 79 4.70 1.59 2.12
N HIS A 80 4.15 2.32 3.11
CA HIS A 80 3.41 3.55 2.87
C HIS A 80 4.29 4.62 2.21
N ILE A 81 5.49 4.86 2.75
CA ILE A 81 6.44 5.85 2.23
C ILE A 81 6.85 5.49 0.79
N VAL A 82 7.23 4.23 0.54
CA VAL A 82 7.63 3.77 -0.80
C VAL A 82 6.48 3.92 -1.80
N ARG A 83 5.26 3.58 -1.39
CA ARG A 83 4.06 3.75 -2.22
C ARG A 83 3.87 5.23 -2.59
N ASP A 84 3.93 6.13 -1.62
CA ASP A 84 3.70 7.55 -1.86
C ASP A 84 4.78 8.15 -2.79
N ILE A 85 6.05 7.78 -2.61
CA ILE A 85 7.15 8.17 -3.51
C ILE A 85 6.94 7.60 -4.92
N HIS A 86 6.52 6.34 -5.04
CA HIS A 86 6.29 5.70 -6.34
C HIS A 86 5.14 6.37 -7.09
N LEU A 87 4.02 6.68 -6.41
CA LEU A 87 2.90 7.40 -7.01
C LEU A 87 3.28 8.82 -7.46
N MET A 88 4.09 9.53 -6.67
CA MET A 88 4.56 10.88 -7.00
C MET A 88 5.46 10.90 -8.25
N LYS A 89 6.19 9.80 -8.51
CA LYS A 89 7.05 9.66 -9.69
C LYS A 89 6.28 9.44 -10.99
N PHE A 90 5.06 8.88 -10.94
CA PHE A 90 4.19 8.78 -12.11
C PHE A 90 3.47 10.09 -12.42
N ASP A 91 3.19 10.90 -11.39
CA ASP A 91 2.52 12.19 -11.54
C ASP A 91 3.42 13.21 -12.27
N LYS A 92 4.73 13.18 -11.99
CA LYS A 92 5.71 14.11 -12.58
C LYS A 92 6.03 13.86 -14.07
N LYS A 93 5.52 12.77 -14.67
CA LYS A 93 5.77 12.46 -16.09
C LYS A 93 4.73 13.06 -17.06
N GLU A 94 3.72 13.76 -16.53
CA GLU A 94 2.68 14.46 -17.32
C GLU A 94 2.85 16.00 -17.31
N THR A 95 4.00 16.54 -16.86
CA THR A 95 4.38 17.96 -17.06
C THR A 95 5.58 18.05 -17.99
#